data_AF-A0A357F2L0-F1
#
_entry.id   AF-A0A357F2L0-F1
#
_cell.length_a   1.000
_cell.length_b   1.000
_cell.length_c   1.000
_cell.angle_alpha   90.00
_cell.angle_beta   90.00
_cell.angle_gamma   90.00
#
_symmetry.space_group_name_H-M   'P 1'
#
loop_
_entity.id
_entity.type
_entity.pdbx_description
1 polymer ?
#
loop_
_entity_poly.entity_id
_entity_poly.type
_entity_poly.pdbx_seq_one_letter_code
_entity_poly.pdbx_strand_id
1 'polypeptide(L)'
;MSKGKVNLAGEIETEQQVMKLSDLQIGARATVMAINDVNTTTRRLMEMGVVPGVSVKMIKAGPFGDPIEIRLIGYNLAIRRNEAEAVQVEI
;
A
#
# COMPACT_ATOMS: atom_id res chain seq x y z
N MET A 1 -5.23 14.57 14.62
CA MET A 1 -5.85 15.82 14.12
C MET A 1 -5.30 16.07 12.73
N SER A 2 -5.92 15.49 11.69
CA SER A 2 -5.56 15.84 10.30
C SER A 2 -6.18 17.20 10.01
N LYS A 3 -5.35 18.22 9.77
CA LYS A 3 -5.81 19.54 9.32
C LYS A 3 -5.91 19.49 7.80
N GLY A 4 -7.12 19.32 7.26
CA GLY A 4 -7.36 19.55 5.85
C GLY A 4 -7.10 21.01 5.49
N LYS A 5 -6.40 21.26 4.39
CA LYS A 5 -6.28 22.60 3.81
C LYS A 5 -7.54 22.89 3.00
N VAL A 6 -8.14 24.05 3.25
CA VAL A 6 -9.30 24.55 2.51
C VAL A 6 -8.77 25.55 1.48
N ASN A 7 -9.05 25.35 0.20
CA ASN A 7 -8.73 26.32 -0.83
C ASN A 7 -9.80 27.44 -0.89
N LEU A 8 -9.51 28.54 -1.59
CA LEU A 8 -10.41 29.71 -1.69
C LEU A 8 -11.77 29.40 -2.36
N ALA A 9 -11.97 28.21 -2.94
CA ALA A 9 -13.20 27.78 -3.59
C ALA A 9 -14.08 26.88 -2.70
N GLY A 10 -13.67 26.57 -1.47
CA GLY A 10 -14.43 25.68 -0.57
C GLY A 10 -14.39 24.21 -1.00
N GLU A 11 -13.47 23.85 -1.89
CA GLU A 11 -13.23 22.47 -2.28
C GLU A 11 -12.32 21.82 -1.24
N ILE A 12 -12.76 20.66 -0.72
CA ILE A 12 -11.90 19.79 0.08
C ILE A 12 -10.99 19.09 -0.93
N GLU A 13 -9.78 19.61 -1.10
CA GLU A 13 -8.70 18.86 -1.73
C GLU A 13 -8.38 17.68 -0.80
N THR A 14 -8.88 16.48 -1.15
CA THR A 14 -8.35 15.24 -0.58
C THR A 14 -6.90 15.12 -1.03
N GLU A 15 -5.95 15.51 -0.17
CA GLU A 15 -4.54 15.17 -0.33
C GLU A 15 -4.45 13.64 -0.38
N GLN A 16 -4.33 13.08 -1.59
CA GLN A 16 -4.03 11.66 -1.79
C GLN A 16 -2.64 11.41 -1.21
N GLN A 17 -2.59 10.67 -0.11
CA GLN A 17 -1.34 10.44 0.60
C GLN A 17 -0.62 9.24 -0.02
N VAL A 18 0.43 9.51 -0.79
CA VAL A 18 1.32 8.47 -1.34
C VAL A 18 2.32 8.02 -0.28
N MET A 19 2.43 6.71 -0.07
CA MET A 19 3.35 6.09 0.88
C MET A 19 3.83 4.71 0.42
N LYS A 20 4.75 4.09 1.17
CA LYS A 20 5.11 2.69 0.95
C LYS A 20 4.04 1.77 1.55
N LEU A 21 3.82 0.61 0.94
CA LEU A 21 2.92 -0.41 1.47
C LEU A 21 3.35 -0.88 2.88
N SER A 22 4.66 -0.90 3.15
CA SER A 22 5.21 -1.24 4.48
C SER A 22 4.81 -0.27 5.61
N ASP A 23 4.36 0.93 5.25
CA ASP A 23 3.96 1.99 6.18
C ASP A 23 2.43 2.12 6.31
N LEU A 24 1.68 1.32 5.54
CA LEU A 24 0.22 1.31 5.57
C LEU A 24 -0.28 0.79 6.93
N GLN A 25 -1.19 1.53 7.57
CA GLN A 25 -1.72 1.16 8.87
C GLN A 25 -2.61 -0.10 8.80
N ILE A 26 -2.54 -0.95 9.84
CA ILE A 26 -3.42 -2.12 9.97
C ILE A 26 -4.89 -1.69 9.86
N GLY A 27 -5.63 -2.36 8.99
CA GLY A 27 -7.04 -2.07 8.71
C GLY A 27 -7.26 -1.07 7.57
N ALA A 28 -6.27 -0.27 7.20
CA ALA A 28 -6.36 0.69 6.11
C ALA A 28 -6.41 0.00 4.74
N ARG A 29 -7.04 0.69 3.79
CA ARG A 29 -7.07 0.32 2.37
C ARG A 29 -6.28 1.37 1.59
N ALA A 30 -5.63 0.92 0.53
CA ALA A 30 -4.90 1.77 -0.39
C ALA A 30 -4.94 1.16 -1.80
N THR A 31 -4.61 1.94 -2.81
CA THR A 31 -4.45 1.49 -4.20
C THR A 31 -2.97 1.41 -4.53
N VAL A 32 -2.53 0.31 -5.14
CA VAL A 32 -1.15 0.18 -5.63
C VAL A 32 -0.92 1.17 -6.76
N MET A 33 0.14 1.95 -6.66
CA MET A 33 0.51 2.96 -7.66
C MET A 33 1.67 2.51 -8.53
N ALA A 34 2.70 1.95 -7.90
CA ALA A 34 3.90 1.51 -8.56
C ALA A 34 4.61 0.43 -7.75
N ILE A 35 5.46 -0.34 -8.43
CA ILE A 35 6.46 -1.19 -7.80
C ILE A 35 7.81 -0.75 -8.33
N ASN A 36 8.66 -0.30 -7.41
CA ASN A 36 10.02 0.14 -7.68
C ASN A 36 10.96 -1.07 -7.68
N ASP A 37 12.16 -0.91 -8.25
CA ASP A 37 13.23 -1.92 -8.27
C ASP A 37 12.82 -3.27 -8.90
N VAL A 38 12.88 -3.34 -10.23
CA VAL A 38 12.56 -4.57 -10.98
C VAL A 38 13.63 -5.64 -10.73
N ASN A 39 13.28 -6.64 -9.92
CA ASN A 39 14.08 -7.81 -9.59
C ASN A 39 13.19 -9.06 -9.54
N THR A 40 13.77 -10.23 -9.24
CA THR A 40 13.02 -11.50 -9.19
C THR A 40 11.86 -11.45 -8.19
N THR A 41 12.05 -10.76 -7.07
CA THR A 41 11.05 -10.66 -6.01
C THR A 41 9.89 -9.75 -6.41
N THR A 42 10.17 -8.56 -6.95
CA THR A 42 9.11 -7.64 -7.40
C THR A 42 8.34 -8.18 -8.61
N ARG A 43 9.00 -8.94 -9.51
CA ARG A 43 8.30 -9.70 -10.56
C ARG A 43 7.33 -10.72 -9.99
N ARG A 44 7.75 -11.48 -8.98
CA ARG A 44 6.85 -12.44 -8.31
C ARG A 44 5.65 -11.73 -7.66
N LEU A 45 5.85 -10.57 -7.04
CA LEU A 45 4.73 -9.77 -6.50
C LEU A 45 3.73 -9.39 -7.59
N MET A 46 4.22 -8.95 -8.76
CA MET A 46 3.37 -8.64 -9.93
C MET A 46 2.62 -9.87 -10.45
N GLU A 47 3.28 -11.02 -10.55
CA GLU A 47 2.66 -12.30 -10.94
C GLU A 47 1.56 -12.73 -9.95
N MET A 48 1.71 -12.37 -8.67
CA MET A 48 0.70 -12.58 -7.63
C MET A 48 -0.42 -11.52 -7.66
N GLY A 49 -0.31 -10.50 -8.51
CA GLY A 49 -1.34 -9.47 -8.67
C GLY A 49 -1.18 -8.24 -7.79
N VAL A 50 -0.01 -8.06 -7.17
CA VAL A 50 0.39 -6.74 -6.65
C VAL A 50 0.81 -5.92 -7.87
N VAL A 51 -0.12 -5.21 -8.49
CA VAL A 51 0.12 -4.40 -9.69
C VAL A 51 -0.63 -3.06 -9.59
N PRO A 52 -0.19 -2.01 -10.31
CA PRO A 52 -0.86 -0.72 -10.30
C PRO A 52 -2.38 -0.80 -10.55
N GLY A 53 -3.15 -0.03 -9.77
CA GLY A 53 -4.62 -0.01 -9.81
C GLY A 53 -5.29 -1.06 -8.93
N VAL A 54 -4.56 -2.01 -8.35
CA VAL A 54 -5.13 -3.01 -7.44
C VAL A 54 -5.33 -2.45 -6.05
N SER A 55 -6.53 -2.59 -5.50
CA SER A 55 -6.82 -2.26 -4.11
C SER A 55 -6.24 -3.33 -3.17
N VAL A 56 -5.54 -2.85 -2.15
CA VAL A 56 -4.95 -3.66 -1.08
C VAL A 56 -5.51 -3.22 0.27
N LYS A 57 -5.62 -4.15 1.20
CA LYS A 57 -5.95 -3.87 2.61
C LYS A 57 -4.87 -4.43 3.52
N MET A 58 -4.30 -3.62 4.41
CA MET A 58 -3.39 -4.12 5.44
C MET A 58 -4.21 -4.94 6.47
N ILE A 59 -3.87 -6.22 6.64
CA ILE A 59 -4.59 -7.15 7.53
C ILE A 59 -3.90 -7.25 8.88
N LYS A 60 -2.58 -7.53 8.87
CA LYS A 60 -1.78 -7.64 10.09
C LYS A 60 -0.29 -7.50 9.76
N ALA A 61 0.52 -7.29 10.79
CA ALA A 61 1.96 -7.41 10.71
C ALA A 61 2.42 -8.47 11.73
N GLY A 62 3.47 -9.22 11.37
CA GLY A 62 4.11 -10.19 12.24
C GLY A 62 4.86 -9.54 13.41
N PRO A 63 5.49 -10.36 14.28
CA PRO A 63 6.36 -9.86 15.34
C PRO A 63 7.41 -8.91 14.77
N PHE A 64 7.60 -7.74 15.39
CA PHE A 64 8.51 -6.69 14.91
C PHE A 64 8.17 -6.09 13.54
N GLY A 65 6.97 -6.33 13.01
CA GLY A 65 6.49 -5.72 11.77
C GLY A 65 6.83 -6.46 10.49
N ASP A 66 7.31 -7.71 10.57
CA ASP A 66 7.62 -8.59 9.42
C ASP A 66 7.16 -10.04 9.71
N PRO A 67 6.57 -10.77 8.74
CA PRO A 67 6.04 -10.28 7.47
C PRO A 67 4.79 -9.42 7.65
N ILE A 68 4.41 -8.66 6.62
CA ILE A 68 3.10 -8.01 6.56
C ILE A 68 2.12 -8.91 5.81
N GLU A 69 0.85 -8.91 6.22
CA GLU A 69 -0.24 -9.57 5.52
C GLU A 69 -1.16 -8.53 4.92
N ILE A 70 -1.38 -8.63 3.62
CA ILE A 70 -2.31 -7.80 2.87
C ILE A 70 -3.44 -8.67 2.29
N ARG A 71 -4.60 -8.07 2.04
CA ARG A 71 -5.66 -8.67 1.22
C ARG A 71 -5.74 -7.95 -0.11
N LEU A 72 -5.71 -8.71 -1.19
CA LEU A 72 -5.88 -8.26 -2.56
C LEU A 72 -6.57 -9.36 -3.37
N ILE A 73 -7.34 -8.98 -4.39
CA ILE A 73 -7.94 -9.93 -5.37
C ILE A 73 -8.63 -11.14 -4.70
N GLY A 74 -9.32 -10.90 -3.58
CA GLY A 74 -10.07 -11.94 -2.88
C GLY A 74 -9.25 -12.91 -2.02
N TYR A 75 -7.94 -12.74 -1.88
CA TYR A 75 -7.10 -13.59 -1.04
C TYR A 75 -6.12 -12.80 -0.15
N ASN A 76 -5.58 -13.47 0.87
CA ASN A 76 -4.58 -12.90 1.77
C ASN A 76 -3.18 -13.30 1.31
N LEU A 77 -2.28 -12.34 1.23
CA LEU A 77 -0.89 -12.51 0.83
C LEU A 77 0.03 -12.00 1.94
N ALA A 78 0.91 -12.86 2.43
CA ALA A 78 1.98 -12.48 3.33
C ALA A 78 3.26 -12.20 2.52
N ILE A 79 3.84 -11.01 2.67
CA ILE A 79 5.08 -10.58 2.03
C ILE A 79 6.04 -10.04 3.07
N ARG A 80 7.34 -10.11 2.78
CA ARG A 80 8.34 -9.51 3.66
C ARG A 80 8.20 -7.99 3.66
N ARG A 81 8.60 -7.36 4.76
CA ARG A 81 8.58 -5.90 4.90
C ARG A 81 9.43 -5.22 3.82
N ASN A 82 10.61 -5.75 3.51
CA ASN A 82 11.47 -5.19 2.46
C ASN A 82 10.86 -5.33 1.05
N GLU A 83 10.05 -6.36 0.80
CA GLU A 83 9.28 -6.50 -0.44
C GLU A 83 8.20 -5.43 -0.53
N ALA A 84 7.51 -5.16 0.59
CA ALA A 84 6.49 -4.11 0.69
C ALA A 84 7.07 -2.68 0.60
N GLU A 85 8.32 -2.47 0.97
CA GLU A 85 9.00 -1.17 0.85
C GLU A 85 9.19 -0.74 -0.61
N ALA A 86 9.20 -1.69 -1.54
CA ALA A 86 9.27 -1.44 -2.98
C ALA A 86 7.92 -1.06 -3.60
N VAL A 87 6.80 -1.23 -2.88
CA VAL A 87 5.45 -0.98 -3.39
C VAL A 87 4.95 0.38 -2.92
N GLN A 88 4.61 1.27 -3.85
CA GLN A 88 3.97 2.54 -3.57
C GLN A 88 2.45 2.40 -3.59
N VAL A 89 1.77 3.04 -2.64
CA VAL A 89 0.32 3.03 -2.51
C VAL A 89 -0.23 4.42 -2.21
N GLU A 90 -1.47 4.66 -2.60
CA GLU A 90 -2.24 5.87 -2.26
C GLU A 90 -3.52 5.51 -1.47
N ILE A 91 -3.87 6.33 -0.48
CA ILE A 91 -5.10 6.19 0.33
C ILE A 91 -6.21 7.10 -0.23
#